data_AF-A0A3D5AP76-F1
#
_entry.id   AF-A0A3D5AP76-F1
#
_cell.length_a   1.000
_cell.length_b   1.000
_cell.length_c   1.000
_cell.angle_alpha   90.00
_cell.angle_beta   90.00
_cell.angle_gamma   90.00
#
_symmetry.space_group_name_H-M   'P 1'
#
loop_
_entity.id
_entity.type
_entity.pdbx_description
1 polymer ?
#
loop_
_entity_poly.entity_id
_entity_poly.type
_entity_poly.pdbx_seq_one_letter_code
_entity_poly.pdbx_strand_id
1 'polypeptide(L)'
;MEAHETNPKLSVGGGRLTVVITSPFAIRVPDSVLDDLRERLARSRFADPTPGPPWAAGTDPGYLRELVRYWANGFDWRAVERSLNAYPQYVADIDGGQVHFVHVPAVGPAKGFPLVLTHGWPSTFTEMLPLVGLLTDPGSHGADPADAFDVVIPSLPGYTFSDVRADAPATEPVTAELWAKLMTDVLGYQRFGAFGGDIGSGVSTWLGVLHPERVAGIFSHHPKYPPSERRTNLSPAEEAFVQGLSERGDEDGAYAHIQETRPDTLAAALIDSPVGQSEIGRSH
;
A
#
# COMPACT_ATOMS: atom_id res chain seq x y z
N MET A 1 6.97 6.71 65.53
CA MET A 1 7.25 8.14 65.72
C MET A 1 8.22 8.56 64.62
N GLU A 2 7.83 8.57 63.35
CA GLU A 2 6.75 9.34 62.69
C GLU A 2 6.99 10.86 62.71
N ALA A 3 7.23 11.39 61.51
CA ALA A 3 6.58 12.57 60.91
C ALA A 3 6.91 12.49 59.39
N HIS A 4 5.97 12.16 58.48
CA HIS A 4 4.97 13.04 57.84
C HIS A 4 5.61 14.34 57.33
N GLU A 5 5.77 14.60 56.02
CA GLU A 5 4.82 14.98 54.96
C GLU A 5 5.69 15.40 53.75
N THR A 6 5.32 15.52 52.47
CA THR A 6 4.12 15.36 51.65
C THR A 6 4.61 15.20 50.20
N ASN A 7 3.84 14.47 49.40
CA ASN A 7 4.04 14.25 47.97
C ASN A 7 3.35 15.36 47.16
N PRO A 8 4.00 16.02 46.19
CA PRO A 8 3.29 16.74 45.15
C PRO A 8 3.08 15.82 43.93
N LYS A 9 1.81 15.47 43.73
CA LYS A 9 1.28 14.96 42.47
C LYS A 9 1.68 15.87 41.31
N LEU A 10 2.45 15.34 40.36
CA LEU A 10 2.47 15.85 38.99
C LEU A 10 1.49 15.02 38.17
N SER A 11 0.24 15.47 38.18
CA SER A 11 -0.73 15.18 37.14
C SER A 11 -0.49 16.18 36.01
N VAL A 12 -0.04 15.66 34.87
CA VAL A 12 -0.09 16.29 33.54
C VAL A 12 -0.36 15.12 32.60
N GLY A 13 -1.39 15.06 31.78
CA GLY A 13 -2.34 16.06 31.35
C GLY A 13 -2.61 15.80 29.86
N GLY A 14 -3.82 15.31 29.54
CA GLY A 14 -4.46 15.42 28.23
C GLY A 14 -3.83 14.66 27.08
N GLY A 15 -4.24 13.40 26.88
CA GLY A 15 -4.26 12.84 25.54
C GLY A 15 -5.11 13.76 24.65
N ARG A 16 -4.49 14.40 23.65
CA ARG A 16 -5.26 15.13 22.64
C ARG A 16 -6.19 14.12 21.99
N LEU A 17 -7.50 14.29 22.17
CA LEU A 17 -8.50 13.73 21.29
C LEU A 17 -8.27 14.38 19.92
N THR A 18 -7.49 13.73 19.08
CA THR A 18 -7.47 14.05 17.65
C THR A 18 -8.87 13.72 17.15
N VAL A 19 -9.62 14.75 16.76
CA VAL A 19 -10.94 14.53 16.15
C VAL A 19 -10.69 13.87 14.81
N VAL A 20 -11.02 12.58 14.71
CA VAL A 20 -10.90 11.88 13.43
C VAL A 20 -12.16 12.15 12.62
N ILE A 21 -12.03 13.02 11.62
CA ILE A 21 -13.13 13.34 10.70
C ILE A 21 -12.98 12.45 9.48
N THR A 22 -13.96 11.59 9.22
CA THR A 22 -14.10 10.91 7.94
C THR A 22 -14.88 11.80 6.98
N SER A 23 -14.42 11.91 5.74
CA SER A 23 -15.12 12.63 4.67
C SER A 23 -15.14 11.80 3.39
N PRO A 24 -16.26 11.77 2.64
CA PRO A 24 -16.28 11.15 1.32
C PRO A 24 -15.22 11.76 0.40
N PHE A 25 -14.57 10.91 -0.38
CA PHE A 25 -13.52 11.29 -1.32
C PHE A 25 -13.92 10.88 -2.74
N ALA A 26 -13.54 11.70 -3.71
CA ALA A 26 -13.68 11.39 -5.12
C ALA A 26 -12.45 11.90 -5.87
N ILE A 27 -11.87 11.04 -6.70
CA ILE A 27 -10.74 11.35 -7.56
C ILE A 27 -11.19 12.37 -8.61
N ARG A 28 -10.50 13.50 -8.68
CA ARG A 28 -10.75 14.57 -9.65
C ARG A 28 -9.43 15.17 -10.10
N VAL A 29 -8.83 14.58 -11.13
CA VAL A 29 -7.60 15.11 -11.75
C VAL A 29 -7.97 16.27 -12.67
N PRO A 30 -7.40 17.48 -12.52
CA PRO A 30 -7.68 18.59 -13.43
C PRO A 30 -7.27 18.28 -14.86
N ASP A 31 -8.02 18.78 -15.86
CA ASP A 31 -7.67 18.59 -17.27
C ASP A 31 -6.26 19.09 -17.59
N SER A 32 -5.83 20.18 -16.95
CA SER A 32 -4.48 20.74 -17.12
C SER A 32 -3.36 19.75 -16.75
N VAL A 33 -3.59 18.85 -15.79
CA VAL A 33 -2.62 17.79 -15.42
C VAL A 33 -2.56 16.72 -16.50
N LEU A 34 -3.71 16.37 -17.09
CA LEU A 34 -3.76 15.40 -18.19
C LEU A 34 -3.15 15.96 -19.48
N ASP A 35 -3.32 17.25 -19.72
CA ASP A 35 -2.72 17.94 -20.86
C ASP A 35 -1.20 18.05 -20.72
N ASP A 36 -0.69 18.43 -19.54
CA ASP A 36 0.76 18.40 -19.24
C ASP A 36 1.34 17.00 -19.41
N LEU A 37 0.66 15.96 -18.89
CA LEU A 37 1.06 14.57 -19.06
C LEU A 37 1.19 14.21 -20.56
N ARG A 38 0.17 14.49 -21.37
CA ARG A 38 0.19 14.20 -22.81
C ARG A 38 1.32 14.93 -23.52
N GLU A 39 1.55 16.20 -23.17
CA GLU A 39 2.64 16.99 -23.76
C GLU A 39 4.01 16.39 -23.43
N ARG A 40 4.25 16.01 -22.17
CA ARG A 40 5.49 15.35 -21.73
C ARG A 40 5.69 14.01 -22.44
N LEU A 41 4.63 13.19 -22.56
CA LEU A 41 4.70 11.92 -23.29
C LEU A 41 5.05 12.13 -24.77
N ALA A 42 4.47 13.13 -25.43
CA ALA A 42 4.76 13.44 -26.84
C ALA A 42 6.20 13.95 -27.05
N ARG A 43 6.80 14.60 -26.04
CA ARG A 43 8.17 15.13 -26.07
C ARG A 43 9.21 14.17 -25.48
N SER A 44 8.82 12.92 -25.20
CA SER A 44 9.69 11.93 -24.56
C SER A 44 10.96 11.66 -25.36
N ARG A 45 12.09 11.59 -24.65
CA ARG A 45 13.36 11.13 -25.19
C ARG A 45 13.60 9.71 -24.72
N PHE A 46 13.83 8.81 -25.66
CA PHE A 46 14.09 7.39 -25.37
C PHE A 46 15.58 7.11 -25.43
N ALA A 47 16.07 6.26 -24.52
CA ALA A 47 17.42 5.73 -24.59
C ALA A 47 17.55 4.74 -25.76
N ASP A 48 18.76 4.64 -26.31
CA ASP A 48 19.12 3.56 -27.20
C ASP A 48 19.28 2.25 -26.41
N PRO A 49 18.87 1.11 -26.97
CA PRO A 49 19.01 -0.18 -26.29
C PRO A 49 20.47 -0.51 -26.03
N THR A 50 20.78 -1.00 -24.83
CA THR A 50 22.06 -1.64 -24.54
C THR A 50 22.16 -2.95 -25.35
N PRO A 51 23.36 -3.34 -25.84
CA PRO A 51 23.53 -4.63 -26.50
C PRO A 51 23.10 -5.81 -25.60
N GLY A 52 22.19 -6.64 -26.09
CA GLY A 52 21.65 -7.79 -25.35
C GLY A 52 20.31 -8.26 -25.92
N PRO A 53 19.75 -9.38 -25.40
CA PRO A 53 18.39 -9.75 -25.73
C PRO A 53 17.37 -8.75 -25.13
N PRO A 54 16.13 -8.69 -25.66
CA PRO A 54 15.08 -7.88 -25.05
C PRO A 54 14.92 -8.18 -23.56
N TRP A 55 14.62 -7.17 -22.76
CA TRP A 55 14.45 -7.23 -21.30
C TRP A 55 15.71 -7.47 -20.46
N ALA A 56 16.87 -7.75 -21.06
CA ALA A 56 18.10 -8.04 -20.32
C ALA A 56 18.65 -6.86 -19.48
N ALA A 57 18.19 -5.64 -19.74
CA ALA A 57 18.65 -4.42 -19.08
C ALA A 57 17.48 -3.56 -18.56
N GLY A 58 16.34 -4.20 -18.25
CA GLY A 58 15.08 -3.51 -17.95
C GLY A 58 14.15 -3.47 -19.17
N THR A 59 13.13 -2.60 -19.14
CA THR A 59 12.08 -2.56 -20.18
C THR A 59 12.66 -2.48 -21.59
N ASP A 60 12.15 -3.34 -22.48
CA ASP A 60 12.49 -3.27 -23.89
C ASP A 60 12.10 -1.90 -24.49
N PRO A 61 13.03 -1.15 -25.13
CA PRO A 61 12.73 0.18 -25.65
C PRO A 61 11.67 0.19 -26.77
N GLY A 62 11.53 -0.91 -27.50
CA GLY A 62 10.45 -1.09 -28.49
C GLY A 62 9.08 -1.11 -27.81
N TYR A 63 8.94 -1.98 -26.81
CA TYR A 63 7.76 -2.08 -25.96
C TYR A 63 7.43 -0.74 -25.29
N LEU A 64 8.42 -0.07 -24.69
CA LEU A 64 8.21 1.22 -24.03
C LEU A 64 7.65 2.28 -25.00
N ARG A 65 8.18 2.35 -26.22
CA ARG A 65 7.66 3.28 -27.24
C ARG A 65 6.22 2.97 -27.63
N GLU A 66 5.84 1.70 -27.71
CA GLU A 66 4.46 1.30 -27.97
C GLU A 66 3.53 1.65 -26.81
N LEU A 67 3.96 1.39 -25.57
CA LEU A 67 3.23 1.75 -24.36
C LEU A 67 3.01 3.26 -24.27
N VAL A 68 4.06 4.07 -24.46
CA VAL A 68 3.95 5.54 -24.45
C VAL A 68 3.06 6.05 -25.56
N ARG A 69 3.11 5.44 -26.76
CA ARG A 69 2.20 5.81 -27.86
C ARG A 69 0.74 5.55 -27.48
N TYR A 70 0.44 4.40 -26.89
CA TYR A 70 -0.90 4.10 -26.41
C TYR A 70 -1.31 5.05 -25.28
N TRP A 71 -0.43 5.30 -24.33
CA TRP A 71 -0.72 6.18 -23.19
C TRP A 71 -1.04 7.61 -23.64
N ALA A 72 -0.29 8.15 -24.59
CA ALA A 72 -0.51 9.50 -25.11
C ALA A 72 -1.80 9.65 -25.94
N ASN A 73 -2.18 8.60 -26.69
CA ASN A 73 -3.18 8.74 -27.77
C ASN A 73 -4.45 7.88 -27.60
N GLY A 74 -4.43 6.87 -26.74
CA GLY A 74 -5.51 5.88 -26.60
C GLY A 74 -5.98 5.64 -25.18
N PHE A 75 -5.15 5.93 -24.17
CA PHE A 75 -5.52 5.73 -22.78
C PHE A 75 -6.54 6.79 -22.31
N ASP A 76 -7.74 6.33 -21.92
CA ASP A 76 -8.79 7.17 -21.36
C ASP A 76 -8.73 7.22 -19.83
N TRP A 77 -7.98 8.18 -19.29
CA TRP A 77 -7.95 8.43 -17.84
C TRP A 77 -9.34 8.71 -17.27
N ARG A 78 -10.23 9.39 -18.00
CA ARG A 78 -11.57 9.72 -17.48
C ARG A 78 -12.42 8.46 -17.32
N ALA A 79 -12.24 7.44 -18.15
CA ALA A 79 -12.85 6.13 -17.92
C ALA A 79 -12.32 5.47 -16.65
N VAL A 80 -11.00 5.47 -16.44
CA VAL A 80 -10.38 4.93 -15.23
C VAL A 80 -10.84 5.67 -13.98
N GLU A 81 -10.81 7.00 -13.99
CA GLU A 81 -11.29 7.85 -12.90
C GLU A 81 -12.75 7.57 -12.53
N ARG A 82 -13.64 7.40 -13.53
CA ARG A 82 -15.04 6.99 -13.29
C ARG A 82 -15.13 5.60 -12.67
N SER A 83 -14.34 4.63 -13.15
CA SER A 83 -14.35 3.27 -12.59
C SER A 83 -13.83 3.23 -11.15
N LEU A 84 -12.81 4.02 -10.82
CA LEU A 84 -12.27 4.11 -9.47
C LEU A 84 -13.28 4.79 -8.54
N ASN A 85 -13.91 5.87 -8.99
CA ASN A 85 -14.97 6.57 -8.25
C ASN A 85 -16.28 5.78 -8.12
N ALA A 86 -16.42 4.61 -8.75
CA ALA A 86 -17.53 3.70 -8.50
C ALA A 86 -17.41 3.02 -7.12
N TYR A 87 -16.22 3.00 -6.53
CA TYR A 87 -15.99 2.50 -5.17
C TYR A 87 -16.15 3.65 -4.15
N PRO A 88 -16.86 3.40 -3.02
CA PRO A 88 -16.90 4.34 -1.90
C PRO A 88 -15.52 4.59 -1.33
N GLN A 89 -15.03 5.81 -1.49
CA GLN A 89 -13.73 6.27 -1.00
C GLN A 89 -13.91 7.35 0.05
N TYR A 90 -12.97 7.41 0.98
CA TYR A 90 -12.97 8.31 2.10
C TYR A 90 -11.56 8.79 2.39
N VAL A 91 -11.49 9.91 3.11
CA VAL A 91 -10.27 10.38 3.76
C VAL A 91 -10.54 10.55 5.25
N ALA A 92 -9.53 10.26 6.08
CA ALA A 92 -9.53 10.51 7.50
C ALA A 92 -8.25 11.24 7.91
N ASP A 93 -8.36 12.20 8.84
CA ASP A 93 -7.20 12.77 9.51
C ASP A 93 -6.80 11.87 10.69
N ILE A 94 -5.61 11.27 10.61
CA ILE A 94 -5.06 10.42 11.67
C ILE A 94 -3.69 10.97 12.05
N ASP A 95 -3.58 11.46 13.29
CA ASP A 95 -2.39 12.13 13.83
C ASP A 95 -1.89 13.32 12.99
N GLY A 96 -2.79 14.07 12.34
CA GLY A 96 -2.44 15.24 11.54
C GLY A 96 -1.97 14.94 10.11
N GLY A 97 -2.12 13.68 9.65
CA GLY A 97 -1.90 13.29 8.26
C GLY A 97 -3.18 12.71 7.64
N GLN A 98 -3.46 13.08 6.38
CA GLN A 98 -4.58 12.52 5.65
C GLN A 98 -4.30 11.07 5.21
N VAL A 99 -5.23 10.18 5.52
CA VAL A 99 -5.25 8.79 5.06
C VAL A 99 -6.43 8.60 4.13
N HIS A 100 -6.17 8.28 2.87
CA HIS A 100 -7.17 7.82 1.91
C HIS A 100 -7.45 6.32 2.09
N PHE A 101 -8.72 5.93 1.97
CA PHE A 101 -9.11 4.53 1.95
C PHE A 101 -10.44 4.29 1.21
N VAL A 102 -10.56 3.10 0.62
CA VAL A 102 -11.85 2.54 0.18
C VAL A 102 -12.48 1.80 1.35
N HIS A 103 -13.79 1.94 1.54
CA HIS A 103 -14.54 1.17 2.54
C HIS A 103 -15.85 0.67 1.97
N VAL A 104 -15.98 -0.65 1.88
CA VAL A 104 -17.17 -1.32 1.35
C VAL A 104 -17.64 -2.36 2.36
N PRO A 105 -18.81 -2.17 2.99
CA PRO A 105 -19.37 -3.16 3.90
C PRO A 105 -19.89 -4.39 3.14
N ALA A 106 -19.95 -5.53 3.84
CA ALA A 106 -20.52 -6.75 3.30
C ALA A 106 -22.00 -6.58 2.89
N VAL A 107 -22.40 -7.30 1.85
CA VAL A 107 -23.78 -7.45 1.40
C VAL A 107 -24.34 -8.72 2.03
N GLY A 108 -25.46 -8.60 2.76
CA GLY A 108 -26.14 -9.75 3.32
C GLY A 108 -26.81 -9.49 4.66
N PRO A 109 -27.46 -10.52 5.24
CA PRO A 109 -28.17 -10.40 6.51
C PRO A 109 -27.24 -10.40 7.73
N ALA A 110 -26.01 -10.94 7.60
CA ALA A 110 -25.00 -10.97 8.64
C ALA A 110 -24.05 -9.78 8.51
N LYS A 111 -23.53 -9.28 9.63
CA LYS A 111 -22.48 -8.27 9.63
C LYS A 111 -21.18 -8.91 9.09
N GLY A 112 -20.57 -8.28 8.09
CA GLY A 112 -19.31 -8.75 7.53
C GLY A 112 -18.19 -8.75 8.57
N PHE A 113 -17.28 -9.72 8.47
CA PHE A 113 -16.06 -9.70 9.28
C PHE A 113 -15.12 -8.60 8.75
N PRO A 114 -14.58 -7.68 9.57
CA PRO A 114 -13.79 -6.57 9.04
C PRO A 114 -12.39 -7.02 8.58
N LEU A 115 -11.96 -6.57 7.42
CA LEU A 115 -10.69 -6.95 6.80
C LEU A 115 -10.00 -5.74 6.18
N VAL A 116 -8.77 -5.46 6.63
CA VAL A 116 -7.91 -4.42 6.02
C VAL A 116 -6.97 -5.05 4.98
N LEU A 117 -6.99 -4.53 3.75
CA LEU A 117 -6.16 -4.97 2.63
C LEU A 117 -5.09 -3.92 2.34
N THR A 118 -3.82 -4.24 2.59
CA THR A 118 -2.71 -3.30 2.41
C THR A 118 -1.89 -3.67 1.17
N HIS A 119 -1.76 -2.71 0.25
CA HIS A 119 -0.92 -2.85 -0.94
C HIS A 119 0.57 -2.69 -0.61
N GLY A 120 1.43 -2.92 -1.62
CA GLY A 120 2.88 -2.73 -1.53
C GLY A 120 3.40 -1.65 -2.46
N TRP A 121 4.66 -1.79 -2.85
CA TRP A 121 5.32 -1.04 -3.90
C TRP A 121 5.68 -1.98 -5.07
N PRO A 122 5.56 -1.55 -6.33
CA PRO A 122 5.09 -0.25 -6.85
C PRO A 122 3.55 -0.13 -6.92
N SER A 123 2.85 -1.07 -6.29
CA SER A 123 1.40 -1.19 -6.27
C SER A 123 0.68 0.02 -5.64
N THR A 124 -0.63 0.09 -5.85
CA THR A 124 -1.51 1.02 -5.13
C THR A 124 -2.78 0.31 -4.68
N PHE A 125 -3.64 1.00 -3.93
CA PHE A 125 -4.94 0.47 -3.49
C PHE A 125 -5.78 -0.12 -4.64
N THR A 126 -5.57 0.32 -5.89
CA THR A 126 -6.31 -0.15 -7.05
C THR A 126 -6.15 -1.64 -7.33
N GLU A 127 -4.99 -2.25 -6.99
CA GLU A 127 -4.77 -3.67 -7.19
C GLU A 127 -5.64 -4.55 -6.30
N MET A 128 -6.15 -4.00 -5.19
CA MET A 128 -7.02 -4.72 -4.25
C MET A 128 -8.50 -4.60 -4.62
N LEU A 129 -8.88 -3.64 -5.47
CA LEU A 129 -10.29 -3.40 -5.87
C LEU A 129 -10.99 -4.62 -6.49
N PRO A 130 -10.34 -5.47 -7.31
CA PRO A 130 -10.97 -6.69 -7.83
C PRO A 130 -11.44 -7.66 -6.74
N LEU A 131 -10.87 -7.59 -5.54
CA LEU A 131 -11.26 -8.44 -4.41
C LEU A 131 -12.53 -7.96 -3.72
N VAL A 132 -12.93 -6.69 -3.89
CA VAL A 132 -14.07 -6.09 -3.17
C VAL A 132 -15.33 -6.92 -3.37
N GLY A 133 -15.77 -7.15 -4.61
CA GLY A 133 -17.01 -7.92 -4.87
C GLY A 133 -16.95 -9.35 -4.34
N LEU A 134 -15.79 -10.02 -4.50
CA LEU A 134 -15.57 -11.39 -4.05
C LEU A 134 -15.66 -11.53 -2.52
N LEU A 135 -15.21 -10.50 -1.79
CA LEU A 135 -15.15 -10.51 -0.33
C LEU A 135 -16.40 -9.91 0.30
N THR A 136 -16.99 -8.87 -0.28
CA THR A 136 -18.17 -8.21 0.29
C THR A 136 -19.47 -8.90 -0.10
N ASP A 137 -19.54 -9.54 -1.27
CA ASP A 137 -20.72 -10.26 -1.76
C ASP A 137 -20.37 -11.65 -2.32
N PRO A 138 -19.77 -12.55 -1.51
CA PRO A 138 -19.35 -13.87 -1.97
C PRO A 138 -20.49 -14.71 -2.57
N GLY A 139 -21.73 -14.49 -2.12
CA GLY A 139 -22.92 -15.17 -2.62
C GLY A 139 -23.16 -14.93 -4.12
N SER A 140 -23.07 -13.68 -4.58
CA SER A 140 -23.17 -13.32 -6.00
C SER A 140 -22.01 -13.86 -6.85
N HIS A 141 -20.95 -14.35 -6.21
CA HIS A 141 -19.74 -14.89 -6.83
C HIS A 141 -19.57 -16.42 -6.62
N GLY A 142 -20.60 -17.11 -6.11
CA GLY A 142 -20.63 -18.58 -5.99
C GLY A 142 -19.97 -19.16 -4.74
N ALA A 143 -19.67 -18.32 -3.75
CA ALA A 143 -19.18 -18.72 -2.43
C ALA A 143 -20.29 -18.59 -1.35
N ASP A 144 -20.00 -18.99 -0.11
CA ASP A 144 -20.96 -18.91 0.99
C ASP A 144 -21.17 -17.43 1.40
N PRO A 145 -22.41 -16.89 1.39
CA PRO A 145 -22.70 -15.56 1.91
C PRO A 145 -22.26 -15.32 3.36
N ALA A 146 -22.09 -16.39 4.16
CA ALA A 146 -21.59 -16.29 5.53
C ALA A 146 -20.10 -15.89 5.61
N ASP A 147 -19.33 -16.04 4.52
CA ASP A 147 -17.91 -15.70 4.43
C ASP A 147 -17.68 -14.23 4.02
N ALA A 148 -18.70 -13.37 4.14
CA ALA A 148 -18.60 -11.98 3.71
C ALA A 148 -17.77 -11.10 4.67
N PHE A 149 -17.02 -10.17 4.11
CA PHE A 149 -16.16 -9.22 4.82
C PHE A 149 -16.60 -7.78 4.63
N ASP A 150 -16.44 -6.96 5.67
CA ASP A 150 -16.37 -5.51 5.50
C ASP A 150 -14.94 -5.17 5.05
N VAL A 151 -14.77 -4.68 3.83
CA VAL A 151 -13.45 -4.48 3.20
C VAL A 151 -13.00 -3.03 3.36
N VAL A 152 -11.77 -2.85 3.87
CA VAL A 152 -11.09 -1.56 3.99
C VAL A 152 -9.77 -1.63 3.22
N ILE A 153 -9.56 -0.73 2.26
CA ILE A 153 -8.36 -0.69 1.42
C ILE A 153 -7.71 0.69 1.54
N PRO A 154 -6.81 0.89 2.50
CA PRO A 154 -6.13 2.16 2.65
C PRO A 154 -4.99 2.31 1.65
N SER A 155 -4.76 3.56 1.21
CA SER A 155 -3.53 3.94 0.52
C SER A 155 -2.42 4.14 1.55
N LEU A 156 -1.27 3.50 1.36
CA LEU A 156 -0.09 3.67 2.22
C LEU A 156 0.29 5.17 2.39
N PRO A 157 0.82 5.59 3.55
CA PRO A 157 1.29 6.97 3.73
C PRO A 157 2.32 7.35 2.66
N GLY A 158 2.12 8.48 1.98
CA GLY A 158 2.93 8.92 0.85
C GLY A 158 2.58 8.29 -0.49
N TYR A 159 1.55 7.46 -0.57
CA TYR A 159 1.07 6.85 -1.82
C TYR A 159 -0.26 7.44 -2.24
N THR A 160 -0.37 7.77 -3.53
CA THR A 160 -1.60 8.21 -4.20
C THR A 160 -2.27 9.42 -3.52
N PHE A 161 -3.30 9.18 -2.71
CA PHE A 161 -4.12 10.20 -2.07
C PHE A 161 -3.91 10.29 -0.54
N SER A 162 -2.93 9.55 0.01
CA SER A 162 -2.53 9.67 1.43
C SER A 162 -1.29 10.55 1.56
N ASP A 163 -1.26 11.39 2.59
CA ASP A 163 -0.14 12.28 2.88
C ASP A 163 1.11 11.51 3.30
N VAL A 164 2.27 12.11 3.06
CA VAL A 164 3.50 11.76 3.79
C VAL A 164 3.38 12.37 5.18
N ARG A 165 3.49 11.54 6.23
CA ARG A 165 3.48 12.04 7.61
C ARG A 165 4.63 13.04 7.81
N ALA A 166 4.31 14.19 8.41
CA ALA A 166 5.30 15.25 8.66
C ALA A 166 6.21 14.98 9.87
N ASP A 167 5.81 14.07 10.76
CA ASP A 167 6.41 13.87 12.08
C ASP A 167 7.30 12.63 12.20
N ALA A 168 7.18 11.66 11.29
CA ALA A 168 7.97 10.42 11.31
C ALA A 168 8.06 9.76 9.92
N PRO A 169 9.13 8.98 9.64
CA PRO A 169 9.20 8.15 8.45
C PRO A 169 8.06 7.12 8.41
N ALA A 170 7.49 6.90 7.23
CA ALA A 170 6.41 5.94 6.97
C ALA A 170 6.90 4.48 6.97
N THR A 171 7.37 4.01 8.14
CA THR A 171 7.82 2.62 8.32
C THR A 171 6.64 1.67 8.49
N GLU A 172 6.88 0.36 8.34
CA GLU A 172 5.84 -0.66 8.52
C GLU A 172 5.20 -0.63 9.94
N PRO A 173 5.95 -0.49 11.06
CA PRO A 173 5.36 -0.33 12.39
C PRO A 173 4.49 0.93 12.52
N VAL A 174 4.96 2.07 11.98
CA VAL A 174 4.21 3.34 12.03
C VAL A 174 2.90 3.22 11.25
N THR A 175 2.95 2.56 10.09
CA THR A 175 1.76 2.29 9.28
C THR A 175 0.81 1.30 9.96
N ALA A 176 1.33 0.30 10.68
CA ALA A 176 0.52 -0.60 11.47
C ALA A 176 -0.26 0.12 12.58
N GLU A 177 0.37 1.08 13.27
CA GLU A 177 -0.33 1.94 14.25
C GLU A 177 -1.43 2.78 13.60
N LEU A 178 -1.17 3.33 12.41
CA LEU A 178 -2.18 4.05 11.63
C LEU A 178 -3.38 3.14 11.29
N TRP A 179 -3.13 1.90 10.85
CA TRP A 179 -4.20 0.96 10.51
C TRP A 179 -4.97 0.50 11.73
N ALA A 180 -4.31 0.32 12.88
CA ALA A 180 -5.00 0.04 14.12
C ALA A 180 -5.99 1.17 14.47
N LYS A 181 -5.56 2.43 14.39
CA LYS A 181 -6.42 3.60 14.61
C LYS A 181 -7.53 3.72 13.57
N LEU A 182 -7.22 3.54 12.28
CA LEU A 182 -8.20 3.54 11.20
C LEU A 182 -9.29 2.50 11.46
N MET A 183 -8.91 1.27 11.78
CA MET A 183 -9.86 0.20 11.99
C MET A 183 -10.67 0.38 13.28
N THR A 184 -10.05 0.73 14.42
CA THR A 184 -10.76 0.83 15.71
C THR A 184 -11.40 2.17 15.97
N ASP A 185 -10.64 3.25 15.84
CA ASP A 185 -11.02 4.57 16.35
C ASP A 185 -11.88 5.31 15.32
N VAL A 186 -11.61 5.06 14.04
CA VAL A 186 -12.32 5.68 12.92
C VAL A 186 -13.53 4.84 12.48
N LEU A 187 -13.32 3.55 12.26
CA LEU A 187 -14.35 2.65 11.71
C LEU A 187 -15.06 1.80 12.78
N GLY A 188 -14.59 1.80 14.02
CA GLY A 188 -15.24 1.10 15.13
C GLY A 188 -15.02 -0.41 15.17
N TYR A 189 -14.17 -0.96 14.30
CA TYR A 189 -13.87 -2.39 14.22
C TYR A 189 -12.88 -2.81 15.32
N GLN A 190 -13.41 -3.25 16.46
CA GLN A 190 -12.61 -3.67 17.61
C GLN A 190 -11.80 -4.96 17.36
N ARG A 191 -12.23 -5.77 16.39
CA ARG A 191 -11.53 -6.99 15.98
C ARG A 191 -11.65 -7.16 14.47
N PHE A 192 -10.52 -7.37 13.80
CA PHE A 192 -10.42 -7.40 12.33
C PHE A 192 -9.32 -8.34 11.85
N GLY A 193 -9.38 -8.75 10.59
CA GLY A 193 -8.30 -9.46 9.90
C GLY A 193 -7.41 -8.49 9.13
N ALA A 194 -6.17 -8.89 8.87
CA ALA A 194 -5.23 -8.12 8.05
C ALA A 194 -4.72 -8.96 6.88
N PHE A 195 -4.65 -8.33 5.71
CA PHE A 195 -4.11 -8.91 4.49
C PHE A 195 -3.04 -7.99 3.89
N GLY A 196 -1.97 -8.57 3.37
CA GLY A 196 -1.03 -7.84 2.52
C GLY A 196 0.07 -8.70 1.91
N GLY A 197 0.62 -8.23 0.81
CA GLY A 197 1.90 -8.66 0.24
C GLY A 197 2.94 -7.55 0.34
N ASP A 198 4.19 -7.83 0.00
CA ASP A 198 5.26 -6.81 -0.07
C ASP A 198 5.30 -5.92 1.22
N ILE A 199 5.30 -4.58 1.13
CA ILE A 199 5.21 -3.68 2.29
C ILE A 199 3.98 -4.00 3.15
N GLY A 200 2.82 -4.26 2.52
CA GLY A 200 1.59 -4.61 3.20
C GLY A 200 1.67 -5.88 4.05
N SER A 201 2.53 -6.84 3.68
CA SER A 201 2.84 -8.03 4.49
C SER A 201 3.59 -7.65 5.77
N GLY A 202 4.56 -6.74 5.65
CA GLY A 202 5.26 -6.16 6.79
C GLY A 202 4.33 -5.40 7.73
N VAL A 203 3.47 -4.53 7.18
CA VAL A 203 2.46 -3.80 7.95
C VAL A 203 1.50 -4.76 8.67
N SER A 204 0.99 -5.77 7.98
CA SER A 204 0.08 -6.77 8.57
C SER A 204 0.75 -7.57 9.68
N THR A 205 2.03 -7.91 9.52
CA THR A 205 2.82 -8.58 10.57
C THR A 205 2.97 -7.69 11.80
N TRP A 206 3.34 -6.42 11.61
CA TRP A 206 3.45 -5.46 12.71
C TRP A 206 2.11 -5.17 13.40
N LEU A 207 1.00 -5.17 12.67
CA LEU A 207 -0.34 -5.12 13.26
C LEU A 207 -0.56 -6.25 14.27
N GLY A 208 -0.22 -7.49 13.91
CA GLY A 208 -0.36 -8.63 14.82
C GLY A 208 0.61 -8.60 16.00
N VAL A 209 1.80 -8.02 15.82
CA VAL A 209 2.80 -7.86 16.90
C VAL A 209 2.37 -6.78 17.90
N LEU A 210 1.91 -5.63 17.40
CA LEU A 210 1.60 -4.45 18.22
C LEU A 210 0.19 -4.50 18.82
N HIS A 211 -0.77 -5.11 18.11
CA HIS A 211 -2.19 -5.12 18.48
C HIS A 211 -2.82 -6.53 18.43
N PRO A 212 -2.23 -7.53 19.11
CA PRO A 212 -2.70 -8.93 19.06
C PRO A 212 -4.14 -9.11 19.55
N GLU A 213 -4.66 -8.21 20.38
CA GLU A 213 -6.04 -8.23 20.86
C GLU A 213 -7.06 -7.77 19.80
N ARG A 214 -6.60 -6.98 18.81
CA ARG A 214 -7.44 -6.43 17.73
C ARG A 214 -7.37 -7.28 16.46
N VAL A 215 -6.23 -7.94 16.22
CA VAL A 215 -6.01 -8.71 15.00
C VAL A 215 -6.43 -10.17 15.20
N ALA A 216 -7.49 -10.60 14.52
CA ALA A 216 -7.97 -11.98 14.59
C ALA A 216 -7.12 -12.97 13.79
N GLY A 217 -6.48 -12.50 12.73
CA GLY A 217 -5.66 -13.31 11.84
C GLY A 217 -5.00 -12.46 10.76
N ILE A 218 -3.87 -12.96 10.26
CA ILE A 218 -3.11 -12.34 9.17
C ILE A 218 -3.07 -13.34 8.01
N PHE A 219 -3.43 -12.86 6.82
CA PHE A 219 -3.15 -13.56 5.58
C PHE A 219 -2.07 -12.80 4.82
N SER A 220 -0.95 -13.45 4.52
CA SER A 220 0.11 -12.88 3.70
C SER A 220 0.49 -13.85 2.60
N HIS A 221 0.56 -13.34 1.37
CA HIS A 221 1.05 -14.10 0.22
C HIS A 221 2.55 -13.90 -0.02
N HIS A 222 3.16 -12.89 0.60
CA HIS A 222 4.62 -12.64 0.61
C HIS A 222 5.12 -12.49 2.05
N PRO A 223 5.16 -13.57 2.86
CA PRO A 223 5.54 -13.49 4.26
C PRO A 223 7.04 -13.17 4.42
N LYS A 224 7.39 -12.39 5.44
CA LYS A 224 8.80 -12.19 5.80
C LYS A 224 9.38 -13.48 6.39
N TYR A 225 10.48 -13.96 5.81
CA TYR A 225 11.15 -15.16 6.29
C TYR A 225 11.97 -14.86 7.55
N PRO A 226 12.13 -15.85 8.45
CA PRO A 226 13.04 -15.70 9.58
C PRO A 226 14.47 -15.39 9.09
N PRO A 227 15.30 -14.72 9.91
CA PRO A 227 16.71 -14.50 9.59
C PRO A 227 17.42 -15.83 9.37
N SER A 228 18.49 -15.84 8.57
CA SER A 228 19.22 -17.06 8.19
C SER A 228 19.64 -17.92 9.39
N GLU A 229 20.03 -17.28 10.48
CA GLU A 229 20.41 -17.90 11.77
C GLU A 229 19.29 -18.74 12.40
N ARG A 230 18.02 -18.44 12.07
CA ARG A 230 16.84 -19.15 12.56
C ARG A 230 16.28 -20.15 11.54
N ARG A 231 16.90 -20.29 10.36
CA ARG A 231 16.51 -21.26 9.32
C ARG A 231 17.26 -22.57 9.56
N THR A 232 16.81 -23.35 10.54
CA THR A 232 17.39 -24.65 10.88
C THR A 232 16.54 -25.80 10.35
N ASN A 233 17.15 -26.92 9.96
CA ASN A 233 16.47 -28.14 9.50
C ASN A 233 15.61 -27.95 8.23
N LEU A 234 16.09 -27.15 7.28
CA LEU A 234 15.43 -27.00 5.98
C LEU A 234 15.47 -28.33 5.21
N SER A 235 14.36 -28.68 4.57
CA SER A 235 14.32 -29.72 3.56
C SER A 235 15.11 -29.29 2.31
N PRO A 236 15.52 -30.23 1.43
CA PRO A 236 16.21 -29.88 0.19
C PRO A 236 15.42 -28.89 -0.70
N ALA A 237 14.08 -28.95 -0.66
CA ALA A 237 13.23 -28.02 -1.39
C ALA A 237 13.28 -26.59 -0.79
N GLU A 238 13.30 -26.49 0.54
CA GLU A 238 13.42 -25.20 1.23
C GLU A 238 14.81 -24.60 1.10
N GLU A 239 15.88 -25.42 1.11
CA GLU A 239 17.24 -24.98 0.82
C GLU A 239 17.34 -24.41 -0.60
N ALA A 240 16.82 -25.13 -1.60
CA ALA A 240 16.79 -24.67 -2.99
C ALA A 240 15.99 -23.36 -3.15
N PHE A 241 14.85 -23.25 -2.44
CA PHE A 241 14.06 -22.03 -2.42
C PHE A 241 14.83 -20.85 -1.83
N VAL A 242 15.47 -21.02 -0.66
CA VAL A 242 16.25 -19.97 0.01
C VAL A 242 17.46 -19.54 -0.84
N GLN A 243 18.15 -20.49 -1.47
CA GLN A 243 19.24 -20.18 -2.38
C GLN A 243 18.76 -19.35 -3.58
N GLY A 244 17.64 -19.74 -4.19
CA GLY A 244 17.04 -18.99 -5.30
C GLY A 244 16.60 -17.58 -4.93
N LEU A 245 16.21 -17.32 -3.67
CA LEU A 245 15.93 -15.95 -3.21
C LEU A 245 17.18 -15.07 -3.21
N SER A 246 18.34 -15.61 -2.82
CA SER A 246 19.60 -14.86 -2.81
C SER A 246 20.03 -14.49 -4.23
N GLU A 247 19.96 -15.46 -5.15
CA GLU A 247 20.36 -15.28 -6.55
C GLU A 247 19.48 -14.24 -7.27
N ARG A 248 18.16 -14.24 -7.01
CA ARG A 248 17.24 -13.23 -7.57
C ARG A 248 17.39 -11.85 -6.92
N GLY A 249 17.62 -11.81 -5.61
CA GLY A 249 17.79 -10.56 -4.88
C GLY A 249 18.97 -9.72 -5.39
N ASP A 250 20.03 -10.37 -5.85
CA ASP A 250 21.22 -9.69 -6.39
C ASP A 250 20.98 -9.05 -7.77
N GLU A 251 20.09 -9.61 -8.60
CA GLU A 251 19.80 -9.10 -9.95
C GLU A 251 18.73 -7.99 -9.96
N ASP A 252 17.65 -8.16 -9.18
CA ASP A 252 16.48 -7.25 -9.21
C ASP A 252 16.46 -6.22 -8.05
N GLY A 253 17.41 -6.29 -7.11
CA GLY A 253 17.42 -5.45 -5.89
C GLY A 253 17.85 -3.98 -6.09
N ALA A 254 18.30 -3.61 -7.29
CA ALA A 254 18.89 -2.28 -7.53
C ALA A 254 17.90 -1.13 -7.31
N TYR A 255 16.62 -1.31 -7.64
CA TYR A 255 15.59 -0.29 -7.40
C TYR A 255 15.44 0.01 -5.91
N ALA A 256 15.47 -1.03 -5.07
CA ALA A 256 15.28 -0.92 -3.64
C ALA A 256 16.46 -0.16 -3.02
N HIS A 257 17.69 -0.49 -3.45
CA HIS A 257 18.88 0.18 -2.94
C HIS A 257 18.91 1.68 -3.24
N ILE A 258 18.54 2.11 -4.46
CA ILE A 258 18.52 3.54 -4.79
C ILE A 258 17.40 4.28 -4.03
N GLN A 259 16.24 3.65 -3.85
CA GLN A 259 15.14 4.22 -3.06
C GLN A 259 15.47 4.31 -1.58
N GLU A 260 16.16 3.32 -1.02
CA GLU A 260 16.58 3.32 0.38
C GLU A 260 17.65 4.40 0.64
N THR A 261 18.60 4.57 -0.28
CA THR A 261 19.79 5.38 0.00
C THR A 261 19.71 6.81 -0.53
N ARG A 262 19.08 7.05 -1.67
CA ARG A 262 19.00 8.37 -2.33
C ARG A 262 17.60 8.63 -2.94
N PRO A 263 16.52 8.54 -2.14
CA PRO A 263 15.16 8.68 -2.63
C PRO A 263 14.91 10.02 -3.33
N ASP A 264 15.41 11.14 -2.78
CA ASP A 264 15.22 12.47 -3.36
C ASP A 264 15.89 12.63 -4.72
N THR A 265 17.07 12.01 -4.90
CA THR A 265 17.79 12.00 -6.19
C THR A 265 16.97 11.28 -7.25
N LEU A 266 16.42 10.11 -6.91
CA LEU A 266 15.56 9.35 -7.81
C LEU A 266 14.26 10.11 -8.10
N ALA A 267 13.61 10.63 -7.06
CA ALA A 267 12.34 11.34 -7.15
C ALA A 267 12.43 12.55 -8.09
N ALA A 268 13.53 13.31 -8.07
CA ALA A 268 13.75 14.43 -8.98
C ALA A 268 13.66 14.02 -10.47
N ALA A 269 14.09 12.81 -10.82
CA ALA A 269 14.00 12.28 -12.17
C ALA A 269 12.59 11.74 -12.50
N LEU A 270 11.97 11.01 -11.55
CA LEU A 270 10.67 10.37 -11.78
C LEU A 270 9.51 11.36 -11.83
N ILE A 271 9.53 12.40 -10.99
CA ILE A 271 8.49 13.42 -10.96
C ILE A 271 8.47 14.24 -12.26
N ASP A 272 9.62 14.43 -12.91
CA ASP A 272 9.70 15.21 -14.16
C ASP A 272 9.33 14.39 -15.41
N SER A 273 9.63 13.09 -15.43
CA SER A 273 9.47 12.24 -16.61
C SER A 273 8.40 11.16 -16.41
N PRO A 274 7.20 11.29 -17.02
CA PRO A 274 6.17 10.25 -16.92
C PRO A 274 6.63 8.92 -17.54
N VAL A 275 7.47 8.97 -18.57
CA VAL A 275 8.08 7.75 -19.14
C VAL A 275 9.04 7.13 -18.14
N GLY A 276 9.91 7.93 -17.51
CA GLY A 276 10.80 7.44 -16.46
C GLY A 276 10.03 6.83 -15.27
N GLN A 277 8.93 7.45 -14.86
CA GLN A 277 8.05 6.92 -13.82
C GLN A 277 7.41 5.58 -14.19
N SER A 278 7.03 5.38 -15.46
CA SER A 278 6.40 4.12 -15.91
C SER A 278 7.36 2.92 -15.96
N GLU A 279 8.67 3.19 -15.94
CA GLU A 279 9.72 2.17 -15.99
C GLU A 279 10.03 1.60 -14.60
N ILE A 280 9.66 2.32 -13.55
CA ILE A 280 9.99 1.96 -12.19
C ILE A 280 8.83 1.17 -11.58
N GLY A 281 9.09 -0.13 -11.32
CA GLY A 281 8.13 -1.05 -10.70
C GLY A 281 7.88 -2.35 -11.45
N ARG A 282 8.31 -2.49 -12.70
CA ARG A 282 8.37 -3.80 -13.37
C ARG A 282 9.63 -4.57 -12.94
N SER A 283 9.66 -4.98 -11.69
CA SER A 283 10.43 -6.16 -11.27
C SER A 283 9.48 -7.36 -11.39
N HIS A 284 9.90 -8.36 -12.14
CA HIS A 284 9.10 -9.47 -12.66
C HIS A 284 8.24 -10.25 -11.64
#